data_AF-A0A066VHM5-F1
#
_entry.id   AF-A0A066VHM5-F1
#
_cell.length_a   1.000
_cell.length_b   1.000
_cell.length_c   1.000
_cell.angle_alpha   90.00
_cell.angle_beta   90.00
_cell.angle_gamma   90.00
#
_symmetry.space_group_name_H-M   'P 1'
#
loop_
_entity.id
_entity.type
_entity.pdbx_description
1 polymer ?
#
loop_
_entity_poly.entity_id
_entity_poly.type
_entity_poly.pdbx_seq_one_letter_code
_entity_poly.pdbx_strand_id
1 'polypeptide(L)'
;MDRSLSLPLLSTGNAIFTCSAATLSYVGSIYLFSAHRIGSHPAAQYDNEKLIRHRLRMVSFSTLTSLVGCAATIWSKLPALNGTLTLRRSLRLLGIPLPEANLEAIVNGAREHLAPAVAFPLGLTALIYCGPLYCCFLDQSLPFQRQFSFKRDVLFRFSQLQGLRTFVVGPLTEELVFRSCIIGVSLCSGFSRMSLIFLTPAYFSIAHFHHAWENYVGEGKTRKALKRSVQRAIFQMLYTAIFGWYANTLLLRTGEVPRIAGNVIVPFLSHVFCNVMGLPDLFHAEETHPQRKLSIRMAHLAGIAAFVGFFGRLTRPTLFGGSALWQQ
;
A
#
# COMPACT_ATOMS: atom_id res chain seq x y z
N MET A 1 1.35 -21.03 -20.42
CA MET A 1 0.05 -20.37 -20.27
C MET A 1 -1.00 -21.34 -20.79
N ASP A 2 -1.81 -21.90 -19.90
CA ASP A 2 -2.90 -22.80 -20.30
C ASP A 2 -4.14 -21.94 -20.62
N ARG A 3 -4.77 -22.19 -21.76
CA ARG A 3 -5.63 -21.25 -22.51
C ARG A 3 -7.11 -21.22 -22.08
N SER A 4 -7.47 -21.59 -20.85
CA SER A 4 -8.87 -21.96 -20.53
C SER A 4 -9.51 -21.36 -19.27
N LEU A 5 -8.99 -20.27 -18.70
CA LEU A 5 -9.69 -19.56 -17.64
C LEU A 5 -10.45 -18.35 -18.20
N SER A 6 -11.72 -18.55 -18.56
CA SER A 6 -12.63 -17.46 -18.90
C SER A 6 -13.15 -16.79 -17.62
N LEU A 7 -12.77 -15.54 -17.39
CA LEU A 7 -13.46 -14.69 -16.41
C LEU A 7 -14.82 -14.28 -16.98
N PRO A 8 -15.86 -14.07 -16.13
CA PRO A 8 -15.84 -14.05 -14.67
C PRO A 8 -16.01 -15.44 -14.02
N LEU A 9 -15.32 -15.66 -12.90
CA LEU A 9 -15.47 -16.82 -12.01
C LEU A 9 -16.48 -16.58 -10.87
N LEU A 10 -16.65 -15.31 -10.48
CA LEU A 10 -17.50 -14.88 -9.37
C LEU A 10 -18.61 -13.96 -9.88
N SER A 11 -19.79 -14.02 -9.26
CA SER A 11 -20.79 -12.97 -9.47
C SER A 11 -20.32 -11.65 -8.85
N THR A 12 -20.78 -10.52 -9.39
CA THR A 12 -20.58 -9.19 -8.79
C THR A 12 -21.02 -9.12 -7.31
N GLY A 13 -22.13 -9.77 -6.95
CA GLY A 13 -22.63 -9.81 -5.56
C GLY A 13 -21.63 -10.47 -4.60
N ASN A 14 -21.09 -11.64 -4.96
CA ASN A 14 -20.04 -12.30 -4.19
C ASN A 14 -18.81 -11.40 -4.03
N ALA A 15 -18.38 -10.73 -5.10
CA ALA A 15 -17.22 -9.85 -5.02
C ALA A 15 -17.44 -8.68 -4.07
N ILE A 16 -18.57 -7.96 -4.20
CA ILE A 16 -18.92 -6.85 -3.31
C ILE A 16 -18.99 -7.32 -1.85
N PHE A 17 -19.62 -8.48 -1.59
CA PHE A 17 -19.72 -9.05 -0.25
C PHE A 17 -18.35 -9.38 0.33
N THR A 18 -17.52 -10.15 -0.38
CA THR A 18 -16.18 -10.54 0.07
C THR A 18 -15.27 -9.33 0.28
N CYS A 19 -15.30 -8.35 -0.64
CA CYS A 19 -14.52 -7.12 -0.52
C CYS A 19 -14.94 -6.27 0.68
N SER A 20 -16.24 -6.13 0.90
CA SER A 20 -16.80 -5.42 2.07
C SER A 20 -16.45 -6.14 3.37
N ALA A 21 -16.57 -7.47 3.41
CA ALA A 21 -16.23 -8.28 4.57
C ALA A 21 -14.74 -8.16 4.94
N ALA A 22 -13.84 -8.23 3.95
CA ALA A 22 -12.40 -8.04 4.16
C ALA A 22 -12.10 -6.63 4.71
N THR A 23 -12.71 -5.59 4.12
CA THR A 23 -12.52 -4.19 4.55
C THR A 23 -13.04 -3.96 5.98
N LEU A 24 -14.25 -4.42 6.29
CA LEU A 24 -14.86 -4.28 7.61
C LEU A 24 -14.14 -5.12 8.67
N SER A 25 -13.67 -6.32 8.31
CA SER A 25 -12.83 -7.14 9.20
C SER A 25 -11.54 -6.40 9.54
N TYR A 26 -10.87 -5.83 8.52
CA TYR A 26 -9.63 -5.11 8.70
C TYR A 26 -9.80 -3.90 9.63
N VAL A 27 -10.76 -3.03 9.36
CA VAL A 27 -11.04 -1.84 10.19
C VAL A 27 -11.54 -2.28 11.58
N GLY A 28 -12.47 -3.23 11.65
CA GLY A 28 -13.02 -3.72 12.91
C GLY A 28 -11.97 -4.33 13.83
N SER A 29 -10.96 -5.00 13.28
CA SER A 29 -9.87 -5.62 14.04
C SER A 29 -9.07 -4.61 14.89
N ILE A 30 -9.03 -3.33 14.47
CA ILE A 30 -8.36 -2.24 15.20
C ILE A 30 -9.16 -1.87 16.47
N TYR A 31 -10.48 -2.04 16.45
CA TYR A 31 -11.40 -1.60 17.49
C TYR A 31 -11.82 -2.68 18.49
N LEU A 32 -11.61 -3.96 18.18
CA LEU A 32 -12.05 -5.08 19.03
C LEU A 32 -11.65 -4.96 20.51
N PHE A 33 -10.60 -4.18 20.84
CA PHE A 33 -10.19 -3.90 22.22
C PHE A 33 -9.73 -2.46 22.49
N SER A 34 -10.03 -1.48 21.61
CA SER A 34 -9.57 -0.08 21.77
C SER A 34 -10.40 0.74 22.79
N ALA A 35 -11.30 0.12 23.54
CA ALA A 35 -12.24 0.82 24.42
C ALA A 35 -11.63 1.36 25.73
N HIS A 36 -10.33 1.19 26.01
CA HIS A 36 -9.77 1.61 27.30
C HIS A 36 -8.40 2.31 27.19
N ARG A 37 -8.40 3.54 27.73
CA ARG A 37 -7.27 4.33 28.27
C ARG A 37 -6.45 5.15 27.28
N ILE A 38 -6.89 6.39 27.07
CA ILE A 38 -6.02 7.51 26.70
C ILE A 38 -5.83 8.35 27.96
N GLY A 39 -4.64 8.29 28.56
CA GLY A 39 -4.19 9.17 29.63
C GLY A 39 -2.73 9.54 29.39
N SER A 40 -2.25 10.66 29.93
CA SER A 40 -0.94 11.24 29.58
C SER A 40 0.16 10.91 30.61
N HIS A 41 0.20 9.67 31.10
CA HIS A 41 1.17 9.23 32.13
C HIS A 41 2.23 8.25 31.59
N PRO A 42 3.37 8.04 32.28
CA PRO A 42 4.38 7.05 31.88
C PRO A 42 3.81 5.63 31.73
N ALA A 43 2.84 5.27 32.59
CA ALA A 43 2.05 4.04 32.45
C ALA A 43 1.26 3.98 31.12
N ALA A 44 0.84 5.13 30.61
CA ALA A 44 0.14 5.22 29.33
C ALA A 44 1.06 5.08 28.12
N GLN A 45 2.35 5.41 28.21
CA GLN A 45 3.31 5.10 27.14
C GLN A 45 3.56 3.59 27.02
N TYR A 46 3.64 2.89 28.15
CA TYR A 46 3.70 1.43 28.20
C TYR A 46 2.38 0.78 27.72
N ASP A 47 1.23 1.33 28.11
CA ASP A 47 -0.08 0.90 27.61
C ASP A 47 -0.22 1.17 26.10
N ASN A 48 0.36 2.24 25.57
CA ASN A 48 0.41 2.54 24.14
C ASN A 48 1.25 1.51 23.37
N GLU A 49 2.36 1.03 23.91
CA GLU A 49 3.16 -0.01 23.27
C GLU A 49 2.38 -1.34 23.18
N LYS A 50 1.73 -1.75 24.29
CA LYS A 50 0.85 -2.92 24.30
C LYS A 50 -0.29 -2.78 23.30
N LEU A 51 -0.91 -1.59 23.24
CA LEU A 51 -1.98 -1.28 22.29
C LEU A 51 -1.48 -1.40 20.84
N ILE A 52 -0.29 -0.87 20.52
CA ILE A 52 0.29 -1.01 19.19
C ILE A 52 0.56 -2.49 18.86
N ARG A 53 1.22 -3.25 19.75
CA ARG A 53 1.48 -4.68 19.52
C ARG A 53 0.20 -5.46 19.29
N HIS A 54 -0.84 -5.17 20.09
CA HIS A 54 -2.14 -5.81 19.95
C HIS A 54 -2.81 -5.47 18.62
N ARG A 55 -2.90 -4.17 18.28
CA ARG A 55 -3.44 -3.73 16.97
C ARG A 55 -2.70 -4.41 15.83
N LEU A 56 -1.36 -4.46 15.86
CA LEU A 56 -0.55 -5.15 14.85
C LEU A 56 -0.90 -6.64 14.73
N ARG A 57 -1.07 -7.34 15.85
CA ARG A 57 -1.50 -8.75 15.84
C ARG A 57 -2.89 -8.93 15.24
N MET A 58 -3.85 -8.08 15.62
CA MET A 58 -5.23 -8.17 15.14
C MET A 58 -5.36 -7.85 13.65
N VAL A 59 -4.70 -6.79 13.17
CA VAL A 59 -4.71 -6.46 11.74
C VAL A 59 -3.99 -7.53 10.92
N SER A 60 -2.89 -8.11 11.44
CA SER A 60 -2.19 -9.21 10.77
C SER A 60 -3.05 -10.47 10.70
N PHE A 61 -3.74 -10.82 11.79
CA PHE A 61 -4.67 -11.96 11.82
C PHE A 61 -5.85 -11.74 10.87
N SER A 62 -6.48 -10.56 10.90
CA SER A 62 -7.58 -10.19 9.98
C SER A 62 -7.13 -10.21 8.52
N THR A 63 -5.89 -9.78 8.23
CA THR A 63 -5.31 -9.84 6.89
C THR A 63 -5.14 -11.27 6.43
N LEU A 64 -4.58 -12.14 7.28
CA LEU A 64 -4.39 -13.56 6.98
C LEU A 64 -5.72 -14.26 6.72
N THR A 65 -6.73 -14.03 7.57
CA THR A 65 -8.06 -14.62 7.38
C THR A 65 -8.74 -14.10 6.12
N SER A 66 -8.58 -12.82 5.79
CA SER A 66 -9.09 -12.23 4.54
C SER A 66 -8.43 -12.85 3.31
N LEU A 67 -7.11 -13.03 3.31
CA LEU A 67 -6.36 -13.68 2.23
C LEU A 67 -6.82 -15.13 2.03
N VAL A 68 -6.89 -15.90 3.12
CA VAL A 68 -7.34 -17.30 3.07
C VAL A 68 -8.79 -17.39 2.58
N GLY A 69 -9.69 -16.52 3.09
CA GLY A 69 -11.09 -16.48 2.68
C GLY A 69 -11.27 -16.12 1.20
N CYS A 70 -10.51 -15.13 0.69
CA CYS A 70 -10.54 -14.77 -0.72
C CYS A 70 -9.96 -15.88 -1.60
N ALA A 71 -8.85 -16.50 -1.18
CA ALA A 71 -8.23 -17.62 -1.89
C ALA A 71 -9.17 -18.83 -1.96
N ALA A 72 -9.86 -19.15 -0.87
CA ALA A 72 -10.85 -20.21 -0.80
C ALA A 72 -12.09 -19.91 -1.67
N THR A 73 -12.54 -18.65 -1.68
CA THR A 73 -13.65 -18.21 -2.53
C THR A 73 -13.32 -18.40 -4.02
N ILE A 74 -12.14 -17.96 -4.45
CA ILE A 74 -11.66 -18.16 -5.82
C ILE A 74 -11.48 -19.66 -6.11
N TRP A 75 -10.82 -20.39 -5.21
CA TRP A 75 -10.60 -21.83 -5.34
C TRP A 75 -11.91 -22.58 -5.62
N SER A 76 -12.96 -22.28 -4.85
CA SER A 76 -14.26 -22.95 -4.95
C SER A 76 -14.92 -22.84 -6.33
N LYS A 77 -14.47 -21.89 -7.17
CA LYS A 77 -14.98 -21.64 -8.52
C LYS A 77 -14.00 -22.02 -9.62
N LEU A 78 -12.77 -22.39 -9.27
CA LEU A 78 -11.81 -22.90 -10.24
C LEU A 78 -12.19 -24.34 -10.63
N PRO A 79 -11.93 -24.75 -11.88
CA PRO A 79 -12.07 -26.14 -12.30
C PRO A 79 -11.27 -27.05 -11.38
N ALA A 80 -11.84 -28.22 -11.04
CA ALA A 80 -11.19 -29.21 -10.18
C ALA A 80 -9.95 -29.79 -10.89
N LEU A 81 -8.80 -29.17 -10.66
CA LEU A 81 -7.47 -29.66 -11.00
C LEU A 81 -6.84 -30.31 -9.76
N ASN A 82 -5.55 -30.67 -9.86
CA ASN A 82 -4.73 -30.99 -8.69
C ASN A 82 -4.79 -29.83 -7.68
N GLY A 83 -5.07 -30.14 -6.41
CA GLY A 83 -5.17 -29.14 -5.33
C GLY A 83 -3.97 -28.20 -5.26
N THR A 84 -2.74 -28.67 -5.48
CA THR A 84 -1.56 -27.78 -5.49
C THR A 84 -1.63 -26.78 -6.66
N LEU A 85 -2.12 -27.19 -7.82
CA LEU A 85 -2.26 -26.30 -8.97
C LEU A 85 -3.40 -25.29 -8.75
N THR A 86 -4.52 -25.72 -8.20
CA THR A 86 -5.64 -24.84 -7.84
C THR A 86 -5.21 -23.81 -6.79
N LEU A 87 -4.44 -24.22 -5.77
CA LEU A 87 -3.86 -23.31 -4.78
C LEU A 87 -3.01 -22.24 -5.44
N ARG A 88 -2.07 -22.67 -6.29
CA ARG A 88 -1.16 -21.77 -6.98
C ARG A 88 -1.92 -20.81 -7.88
N ARG A 89 -2.98 -21.25 -8.57
CA ARG A 89 -3.84 -20.39 -9.39
C ARG A 89 -4.61 -19.37 -8.54
N SER A 90 -5.21 -19.79 -7.43
CA SER A 90 -5.91 -18.85 -6.52
C SER A 90 -4.97 -17.79 -5.95
N LEU A 91 -3.78 -18.19 -5.48
CA LEU A 91 -2.79 -17.26 -4.93
C LEU A 91 -2.24 -16.31 -6.00
N ARG A 92 -2.08 -16.77 -7.25
CA ARG A 92 -1.69 -15.93 -8.39
C ARG A 92 -2.75 -14.87 -8.72
N LEU A 93 -4.03 -15.24 -8.73
CA LEU A 93 -5.15 -14.31 -8.95
C LEU A 93 -5.27 -13.26 -7.83
N LEU A 94 -4.80 -13.57 -6.62
CA LEU A 94 -4.65 -12.60 -5.53
C LEU A 94 -3.35 -11.78 -5.62
N GLY A 95 -2.54 -11.98 -6.65
CA GLY A 95 -1.28 -11.27 -6.77
C GLY A 95 -0.27 -11.60 -5.67
N ILE A 96 -0.27 -12.82 -5.13
CA ILE A 96 0.70 -13.28 -4.13
C ILE A 96 1.91 -13.94 -4.82
N PRO A 97 3.15 -13.53 -4.48
CA PRO A 97 4.35 -14.15 -5.04
C PRO A 97 4.51 -15.58 -4.55
N LEU A 98 4.68 -16.51 -5.49
CA LEU A 98 4.94 -17.92 -5.21
C LEU A 98 6.38 -18.21 -5.63
N PRO A 99 7.23 -18.73 -4.71
CA PRO A 99 8.61 -19.04 -5.01
C PRO A 99 8.71 -20.19 -6.02
N GLU A 100 9.65 -20.07 -6.94
CA GLU A 100 10.04 -21.16 -7.85
C GLU A 100 10.91 -22.18 -7.11
N ALA A 101 10.93 -23.42 -7.58
CA ALA A 101 11.69 -24.50 -6.91
C ALA A 101 13.22 -24.44 -7.18
N ASN A 102 13.65 -23.70 -8.21
CA ASN A 102 15.06 -23.62 -8.61
C ASN A 102 15.64 -22.24 -8.27
N LEU A 103 16.76 -22.22 -7.53
CA LEU A 103 17.50 -21.02 -7.15
C LEU A 103 17.94 -20.17 -8.36
N GLU A 104 18.39 -20.80 -9.45
CA GLU A 104 18.82 -20.09 -10.65
C GLU A 104 17.65 -19.33 -11.29
N ALA A 105 16.48 -19.96 -11.34
CA ALA A 105 15.26 -19.33 -11.83
C ALA A 105 14.82 -18.16 -10.93
N ILE A 106 14.99 -18.28 -9.61
CA ILE A 106 14.73 -17.18 -8.66
C ILE A 106 15.67 -16.00 -8.94
N VAL A 107 16.97 -16.24 -9.07
CA VAL A 107 17.96 -15.17 -9.26
C VAL A 107 17.76 -14.47 -10.60
N ASN A 108 17.58 -15.23 -11.69
CA ASN A 108 17.38 -14.67 -13.02
C ASN A 108 16.05 -13.90 -13.09
N GLY A 109 14.96 -14.46 -12.55
CA GLY A 109 13.68 -13.77 -12.48
C GLY A 109 13.75 -12.48 -11.64
N ALA A 110 14.50 -12.52 -10.53
CA ALA A 110 14.68 -11.34 -9.69
C ALA A 110 15.41 -10.22 -10.46
N ARG A 111 16.47 -10.56 -11.20
CA ARG A 111 17.27 -9.59 -11.97
C ARG A 111 16.52 -9.02 -13.18
N GLU A 112 15.89 -9.90 -13.97
CA GLU A 112 15.29 -9.51 -15.26
C GLU A 112 13.92 -8.86 -15.11
N HIS A 113 13.22 -9.14 -14.00
CA HIS A 113 11.82 -8.75 -13.86
C HIS A 113 11.52 -8.03 -12.55
N LEU A 114 11.92 -8.57 -11.40
CA LEU A 114 11.60 -7.95 -10.11
C LEU A 114 12.36 -6.63 -9.90
N ALA A 115 13.66 -6.62 -10.18
CA ALA A 115 14.50 -5.43 -10.04
C ALA A 115 13.98 -4.24 -10.85
N PRO A 116 13.68 -4.35 -12.17
CA PRO A 116 13.08 -3.24 -12.90
C PRO A 116 11.65 -2.92 -12.41
N ALA A 117 10.84 -3.93 -12.05
CA ALA A 117 9.49 -3.73 -11.51
C ALA A 117 9.47 -3.00 -10.17
N VAL A 118 10.55 -3.05 -9.41
CA VAL A 118 10.71 -2.25 -8.18
C VAL A 118 11.37 -0.91 -8.50
N ALA A 119 12.46 -0.91 -9.25
CA ALA A 119 13.27 0.29 -9.49
C ALA A 119 12.53 1.37 -10.26
N PHE A 120 11.83 1.03 -11.36
CA PHE A 120 11.15 2.05 -12.16
C PHE A 120 9.94 2.66 -11.45
N PRO A 121 9.03 1.88 -10.82
CA PRO A 121 7.95 2.43 -10.01
C PRO A 121 8.44 3.18 -8.76
N LEU A 122 9.47 2.70 -8.06
CA LEU A 122 10.04 3.47 -6.93
C LEU A 122 10.68 4.77 -7.41
N GLY A 123 11.38 4.76 -8.54
CA GLY A 123 11.91 5.98 -9.16
C GLY A 123 10.79 6.95 -9.53
N LEU A 124 9.68 6.44 -10.08
CA LEU A 124 8.48 7.23 -10.35
C LEU A 124 7.89 7.80 -9.05
N THR A 125 7.75 7.01 -8.00
CA THR A 125 7.34 7.49 -6.67
C THR A 125 8.31 8.55 -6.15
N ALA A 126 9.62 8.39 -6.31
CA ALA A 126 10.60 9.40 -5.91
C ALA A 126 10.43 10.73 -6.69
N LEU A 127 9.99 10.69 -7.96
CA LEU A 127 9.73 11.90 -8.75
C LEU A 127 8.63 12.77 -8.13
N ILE A 128 7.50 12.20 -7.70
CA ILE A 128 6.44 13.00 -7.06
C ILE A 128 6.93 13.60 -5.72
N TYR A 129 7.95 12.98 -5.12
CA TYR A 129 8.61 13.41 -3.90
C TYR A 129 9.90 14.22 -4.13
N CYS A 130 10.19 14.69 -5.35
CA CYS A 130 11.38 15.51 -5.62
C CYS A 130 11.47 16.74 -4.72
N GLY A 131 10.34 17.39 -4.41
CA GLY A 131 10.28 18.51 -3.48
C GLY A 131 10.78 18.15 -2.08
N PRO A 132 10.15 17.20 -1.37
CA PRO A 132 10.62 16.73 -0.07
C PRO A 132 12.05 16.17 -0.09
N LEU A 133 12.45 15.44 -1.14
CA LEU A 133 13.83 14.96 -1.30
C LEU A 133 14.84 16.11 -1.42
N TYR A 134 14.48 17.18 -2.12
CA TYR A 134 15.30 18.39 -2.20
C TYR A 134 15.40 19.09 -0.85
N CYS A 135 14.33 19.13 -0.06
CA CYS A 135 14.40 19.61 1.33
C CYS A 135 15.36 18.76 2.16
N CYS A 136 15.27 17.42 2.10
CA CYS A 136 16.21 16.53 2.77
C CYS A 136 17.67 16.79 2.32
N PHE A 137 17.88 17.08 1.04
CA PHE A 137 19.19 17.46 0.51
C PHE A 137 19.72 18.75 1.13
N LEU A 138 18.87 19.79 1.24
CA LEU A 138 19.22 21.06 1.90
C LEU A 138 19.53 20.84 3.39
N ASP A 139 18.77 19.97 4.06
CA ASP A 139 18.98 19.57 5.45
C ASP A 139 20.20 18.67 5.66
N GLN A 140 20.88 18.26 4.57
CA GLN A 140 22.00 17.32 4.58
C GLN A 140 21.64 15.96 5.19
N SER A 141 20.38 15.54 5.07
CA SER A 141 19.82 14.34 5.69
C SER A 141 19.62 13.16 4.74
N LEU A 142 19.93 13.31 3.44
CA LEU A 142 19.94 12.18 2.51
C LEU A 142 21.11 11.24 2.82
N PRO A 143 21.03 9.96 2.40
CA PRO A 143 22.15 9.03 2.49
C PRO A 143 23.45 9.64 2.00
N PHE A 144 24.54 9.40 2.74
CA PHE A 144 25.89 9.90 2.48
C PHE A 144 26.10 11.42 2.67
N GLN A 145 25.10 12.15 3.17
CA GLN A 145 25.27 13.55 3.57
C GLN A 145 25.65 13.69 5.05
N ARG A 146 26.15 14.87 5.43
CA ARG A 146 26.74 15.15 6.75
C ARG A 146 25.82 14.82 7.93
N GLN A 147 24.51 15.06 7.81
CA GLN A 147 23.55 14.84 8.90
C GLN A 147 22.93 13.45 8.87
N PHE A 148 23.22 12.61 7.87
CA PHE A 148 22.67 11.26 7.79
C PHE A 148 23.37 10.31 8.77
N SER A 149 22.57 9.55 9.51
CA SER A 149 23.04 8.51 10.40
C SER A 149 22.28 7.23 10.12
N PHE A 150 22.97 6.20 9.63
CA PHE A 150 22.33 4.89 9.37
C PHE A 150 21.63 4.33 10.61
N LYS A 151 22.22 4.53 11.80
CA LYS A 151 21.62 4.10 13.07
C LYS A 151 20.30 4.83 13.36
N ARG A 152 20.27 6.16 13.20
CA ARG A 152 19.08 6.98 13.50
C ARG A 152 18.02 6.89 12.41
N ASP A 153 18.43 7.08 11.16
CA ASP A 153 17.54 7.30 10.02
C ASP A 153 17.07 6.00 9.37
N VAL A 154 17.77 4.89 9.60
CA VAL A 154 17.38 3.56 9.11
C VAL A 154 17.12 2.61 10.27
N LEU A 155 18.17 2.20 11.00
CA LEU A 155 18.03 1.10 11.97
C LEU A 155 16.95 1.38 13.01
N PHE A 156 16.99 2.53 13.69
CA PHE A 156 15.99 2.89 14.70
C PHE A 156 14.59 3.10 14.12
N ARG A 157 14.48 3.68 12.92
CA ARG A 157 13.18 3.85 12.26
C ARG A 157 12.52 2.52 11.92
N PHE A 158 13.30 1.46 11.66
CA PHE A 158 12.76 0.14 11.30
C PHE A 158 12.81 -0.89 12.43
N SER A 159 13.52 -0.62 13.54
CA SER A 159 13.60 -1.54 14.69
C SER A 159 12.61 -1.20 15.81
N GLN A 160 12.13 0.05 15.88
CA GLN A 160 11.15 0.46 16.89
C GLN A 160 9.74 0.02 16.51
N LEU A 161 8.90 -0.26 17.51
CA LEU A 161 7.55 -0.77 17.27
C LEU A 161 6.68 0.19 16.45
N GLN A 162 6.76 1.50 16.71
CA GLN A 162 6.07 2.53 15.92
C GLN A 162 6.56 2.51 14.48
N GLY A 163 7.87 2.36 14.29
CA GLY A 163 8.52 2.23 13.00
C GLY A 163 8.05 1.01 12.20
N LEU A 164 8.06 -0.18 12.84
CA LEU A 164 7.55 -1.42 12.26
C LEU A 164 6.08 -1.30 11.87
N ARG A 165 5.26 -0.65 12.70
CA ARG A 165 3.87 -0.34 12.33
C ARG A 165 3.78 0.50 11.07
N THR A 166 4.52 1.61 11.01
CA THR A 166 4.39 2.63 9.96
C THR A 166 5.03 2.21 8.63
N PHE A 167 6.15 1.48 8.67
CA PHE A 167 6.97 1.21 7.49
C PHE A 167 6.96 -0.26 7.05
N VAL A 168 6.42 -1.17 7.85
CA VAL A 168 6.44 -2.61 7.52
C VAL A 168 5.05 -3.21 7.62
N VAL A 169 4.53 -3.39 8.84
CA VAL A 169 3.31 -4.17 9.06
C VAL A 169 2.10 -3.46 8.49
N GLY A 170 1.91 -2.17 8.79
CA GLY A 170 0.76 -1.40 8.28
C GLY A 170 0.68 -1.39 6.75
N PRO A 171 1.73 -0.92 6.04
CA PRO A 171 1.74 -0.94 4.58
C PRO A 171 1.56 -2.35 4.02
N LEU A 172 2.22 -3.37 4.58
CA LEU A 172 2.11 -4.73 4.10
C LEU A 172 0.68 -5.26 4.23
N THR A 173 0.06 -5.10 5.40
CA THR A 173 -1.30 -5.59 5.63
C THR A 173 -2.33 -4.83 4.80
N GLU A 174 -2.15 -3.52 4.62
CA GLU A 174 -2.99 -2.72 3.73
C GLU A 174 -2.87 -3.15 2.27
N GLU A 175 -1.66 -3.35 1.74
CA GLU A 175 -1.51 -3.83 0.37
C GLU A 175 -2.07 -5.25 0.18
N LEU A 176 -1.88 -6.15 1.15
CA LEU A 176 -2.46 -7.49 1.06
C LEU A 176 -4.00 -7.47 1.08
N VAL A 177 -4.62 -6.66 1.93
CA VAL A 177 -6.09 -6.56 1.91
C VAL A 177 -6.57 -5.83 0.66
N PHE A 178 -6.11 -4.59 0.43
CA PHE A 178 -6.71 -3.72 -0.57
C PHE A 178 -6.22 -3.99 -2.00
N ARG A 179 -5.03 -4.56 -2.18
CA ARG A 179 -4.47 -4.85 -3.52
C ARG A 179 -4.55 -6.33 -3.83
N SER A 180 -4.18 -7.22 -2.91
CA SER A 180 -4.31 -8.65 -3.16
C SER A 180 -5.77 -9.15 -3.09
N CYS A 181 -6.48 -8.92 -1.98
CA CYS A 181 -7.85 -9.42 -1.83
C CYS A 181 -8.85 -8.68 -2.72
N ILE A 182 -8.96 -7.35 -2.58
CA ILE A 182 -10.02 -6.57 -3.26
C ILE A 182 -9.86 -6.64 -4.79
N ILE A 183 -8.65 -6.39 -5.33
CA ILE A 183 -8.44 -6.44 -6.78
C ILE A 183 -8.57 -7.86 -7.30
N GLY A 184 -7.99 -8.85 -6.62
CA GLY A 184 -8.05 -10.25 -7.06
C GLY A 184 -9.48 -10.77 -7.17
N VAL A 185 -10.31 -10.50 -6.15
CA VAL A 185 -11.73 -10.89 -6.14
C VAL A 185 -12.53 -10.11 -7.18
N SER A 186 -12.36 -8.79 -7.27
CA SER A 186 -13.07 -7.95 -8.26
C SER A 186 -12.71 -8.31 -9.70
N LEU A 187 -11.45 -8.62 -9.97
CA LEU A 187 -10.98 -9.14 -11.26
C LEU A 187 -11.70 -10.46 -11.58
N CYS A 188 -11.75 -11.39 -10.61
CA CYS A 188 -12.45 -12.66 -10.77
C CYS A 188 -13.96 -12.50 -11.00
N SER A 189 -14.56 -11.34 -10.69
CA SER A 189 -15.96 -11.02 -11.04
C SER A 189 -16.13 -10.23 -12.34
N GLY A 190 -15.06 -10.04 -13.12
CA GLY A 190 -15.13 -9.35 -14.41
C GLY A 190 -15.23 -7.82 -14.31
N PHE A 191 -14.76 -7.22 -13.22
CA PHE A 191 -14.68 -5.77 -13.13
C PHE A 191 -13.75 -5.22 -14.22
N SER A 192 -14.18 -4.17 -14.90
CA SER A 192 -13.36 -3.51 -15.90
C SER A 192 -12.06 -2.97 -15.29
N ARG A 193 -11.01 -2.86 -16.10
CA ARG A 193 -9.73 -2.26 -15.68
C ARG A 193 -9.91 -0.88 -15.04
N MET A 194 -10.80 -0.06 -15.59
CA MET A 194 -11.09 1.27 -15.05
C MET A 194 -11.77 1.19 -13.68
N SER A 195 -12.67 0.23 -13.48
CA SER A 195 -13.28 -0.02 -12.16
C SER A 195 -12.23 -0.51 -11.15
N LEU A 196 -11.33 -1.41 -11.56
CA LEU A 196 -10.23 -1.86 -10.70
C LEU A 196 -9.32 -0.69 -10.30
N ILE A 197 -8.97 0.21 -11.21
CA ILE A 197 -8.10 1.35 -10.90
C ILE A 197 -8.82 2.41 -10.07
N PHE A 198 -10.01 2.86 -10.49
CA PHE A 198 -10.62 4.08 -9.98
C PHE A 198 -11.73 3.85 -8.94
N LEU A 199 -12.44 2.72 -8.99
CA LEU A 199 -13.57 2.44 -8.10
C LEU A 199 -13.13 1.65 -6.85
N THR A 200 -12.35 0.59 -7.00
CA THR A 200 -12.00 -0.27 -5.84
C THR A 200 -11.20 0.44 -4.73
N PRO A 201 -10.41 1.50 -5.00
CA PRO A 201 -9.81 2.28 -3.91
C PRO A 201 -10.79 2.95 -2.96
N ALA A 202 -12.08 3.03 -3.29
CA ALA A 202 -13.10 3.46 -2.34
C ALA A 202 -13.10 2.59 -1.06
N TYR A 203 -12.84 1.28 -1.17
CA TYR A 203 -12.70 0.40 0.01
C TYR A 203 -11.53 0.86 0.90
N PHE A 204 -10.39 1.16 0.29
CA PHE A 204 -9.19 1.63 0.98
C PHE A 204 -9.37 3.02 1.60
N SER A 205 -9.95 3.96 0.86
CA SER A 205 -10.07 5.35 1.31
C SER A 205 -11.15 5.51 2.39
N ILE A 206 -12.31 4.87 2.24
CA ILE A 206 -13.39 4.91 3.24
C ILE A 206 -12.96 4.22 4.54
N ALA A 207 -12.15 3.15 4.45
CA ALA A 207 -11.60 2.49 5.63
C ALA A 207 -10.86 3.48 6.54
N HIS A 208 -10.17 4.50 6.01
CA HIS A 208 -9.46 5.52 6.78
C HIS A 208 -10.36 6.53 7.50
N PHE A 209 -11.66 6.57 7.19
CA PHE A 209 -12.59 7.46 7.87
C PHE A 209 -12.71 7.15 9.37
N HIS A 210 -12.35 5.93 9.79
CA HIS A 210 -12.28 5.52 11.20
C HIS A 210 -11.38 6.43 12.05
N HIS A 211 -10.34 7.05 11.47
CA HIS A 211 -9.49 8.01 12.18
C HIS A 211 -10.24 9.29 12.58
N ALA A 212 -11.36 9.64 11.92
CA ALA A 212 -12.22 10.74 12.38
C ALA A 212 -12.71 10.47 13.81
N TRP A 213 -13.11 9.23 14.08
CA TRP A 213 -13.57 8.82 15.41
C TRP A 213 -12.42 8.80 16.43
N GLU A 214 -11.26 8.24 16.08
CA GLU A 214 -10.10 8.23 16.98
C GLU A 214 -9.66 9.65 17.36
N ASN A 215 -9.55 10.55 16.39
CA ASN A 215 -9.18 11.94 16.61
C ASN A 215 -10.25 12.68 17.44
N TYR A 216 -11.54 12.43 17.16
CA TYR A 216 -12.63 13.06 17.89
C TYR A 216 -12.63 12.65 19.37
N VAL A 217 -12.45 11.36 19.66
CA VAL A 217 -12.36 10.84 21.02
C VAL A 217 -11.09 11.34 21.71
N GLY A 218 -9.95 11.30 21.03
CA GLY A 218 -8.65 11.72 21.57
C GLY A 218 -8.55 13.22 21.87
N GLU A 219 -9.25 14.07 21.11
CA GLU A 219 -9.30 15.52 21.32
C GLU A 219 -10.45 15.98 22.26
N GLY A 220 -11.00 15.08 23.07
CA GLY A 220 -11.95 15.42 24.13
C GLY A 220 -13.39 15.66 23.66
N LYS A 221 -13.79 15.12 22.50
CA LYS A 221 -15.19 15.06 22.02
C LYS A 221 -15.92 16.40 21.86
N THR A 222 -15.19 17.50 21.70
CA THR A 222 -15.78 18.84 21.50
C THR A 222 -16.27 19.08 20.07
N ARG A 223 -17.13 20.09 19.84
CA ARG A 223 -17.55 20.51 18.49
C ARG A 223 -16.36 20.93 17.61
N LYS A 224 -15.36 21.59 18.21
CA LYS A 224 -14.11 21.96 17.53
C LYS A 224 -13.30 20.72 17.14
N ALA A 225 -13.16 19.76 18.06
CA ALA A 225 -12.52 18.47 17.80
C ALA A 225 -13.20 17.70 16.67
N LEU A 226 -14.55 17.65 16.67
CA LEU A 226 -15.30 16.98 15.60
C LEU A 226 -15.01 17.61 14.24
N LYS A 227 -15.09 18.95 14.13
CA LYS A 227 -14.82 19.66 12.87
C LYS A 227 -13.41 19.36 12.35
N ARG A 228 -12.39 19.46 13.22
CA ARG A 228 -11.00 19.18 12.84
C ARG A 228 -10.78 17.71 12.46
N SER A 229 -11.37 16.79 13.21
CA SER A 229 -11.23 15.34 12.98
C SER A 229 -11.85 14.92 11.65
N VAL A 230 -13.03 15.45 11.33
CA VAL A 230 -13.68 15.21 10.02
C VAL A 230 -12.86 15.83 8.89
N GLN A 231 -12.37 17.06 9.04
CA GLN A 231 -11.52 17.70 8.02
C GLN A 231 -10.25 16.88 7.74
N ARG A 232 -9.56 16.42 8.79
CA ARG A 232 -8.38 15.54 8.66
C ARG A 232 -8.72 14.22 7.98
N ALA A 233 -9.83 13.60 8.35
CA ALA A 233 -10.26 12.32 7.75
C ALA A 233 -10.64 12.47 6.27
N ILE A 234 -11.31 13.57 5.89
CA ILE A 234 -11.62 13.86 4.47
C ILE A 234 -10.33 14.05 3.68
N PHE A 235 -9.40 14.86 4.19
CA PHE A 235 -8.10 15.06 3.53
C PHE A 235 -7.35 13.74 3.38
N GLN A 236 -7.30 12.94 4.45
CA GLN A 236 -6.67 11.62 4.43
C GLN A 236 -7.34 10.69 3.43
N MET A 237 -8.67 10.67 3.35
CA MET A 237 -9.44 9.86 2.40
C MET A 237 -9.18 10.25 0.95
N LEU A 238 -9.11 11.56 0.64
CA LEU A 238 -8.77 12.02 -0.71
C LEU A 238 -7.34 11.63 -1.09
N TYR A 239 -6.40 11.83 -0.19
CA TYR A 239 -5.00 11.48 -0.40
C TYR A 239 -4.82 9.96 -0.59
N THR A 240 -5.45 9.14 0.26
CA THR A 240 -5.38 7.69 0.16
C THR A 240 -6.14 7.16 -1.06
N ALA A 241 -7.19 7.83 -1.54
CA ALA A 241 -7.84 7.48 -2.80
C ALA A 241 -6.90 7.68 -4.00
N ILE A 242 -6.17 8.80 -4.06
CA ILE A 242 -5.18 9.07 -5.12
C ILE A 242 -4.05 8.05 -5.07
N PHE A 243 -3.51 7.77 -3.88
CA PHE A 243 -2.53 6.69 -3.70
C PHE A 243 -3.11 5.33 -4.10
N GLY A 244 -4.38 5.10 -3.79
CA GLY A 244 -5.20 3.99 -4.26
C GLY A 244 -5.11 3.76 -5.75
N TRP A 245 -5.45 4.78 -6.54
CA TRP A 245 -5.37 4.74 -8.00
C TRP A 245 -3.96 4.41 -8.49
N TYR A 246 -2.95 5.01 -7.85
CA TYR A 246 -1.55 4.76 -8.19
C TYR A 246 -1.14 3.31 -7.91
N ALA A 247 -1.31 2.84 -6.67
CA ALA A 247 -0.94 1.49 -6.25
C ALA A 247 -1.68 0.40 -7.04
N ASN A 248 -2.96 0.61 -7.35
CA ASN A 248 -3.73 -0.31 -8.20
C ASN A 248 -3.17 -0.34 -9.63
N THR A 249 -2.80 0.81 -10.17
CA THR A 249 -2.16 0.88 -11.49
C THR A 249 -0.82 0.16 -11.50
N LEU A 250 -0.01 0.32 -10.44
CA LEU A 250 1.25 -0.42 -10.29
C LEU A 250 0.98 -1.92 -10.28
N LEU A 251 0.11 -2.40 -9.39
CA LEU A 251 -0.24 -3.82 -9.29
C LEU A 251 -0.69 -4.40 -10.64
N LEU A 252 -1.60 -3.72 -11.35
CA LEU A 252 -2.12 -4.18 -12.63
C LEU A 252 -1.07 -4.13 -13.73
N ARG A 253 -0.16 -3.14 -13.73
CA ARG A 253 0.90 -3.02 -14.78
C ARG A 253 2.12 -3.90 -14.52
N THR A 254 2.38 -4.27 -13.27
CA THR A 254 3.48 -5.17 -12.87
C THR A 254 3.00 -6.60 -12.59
N GLY A 255 1.72 -6.90 -12.84
CA GLY A 255 1.05 -8.14 -12.45
C GLY A 255 1.23 -9.30 -13.44
N GLU A 256 1.82 -10.40 -12.98
CA GLU A 256 2.13 -11.63 -13.72
C GLU A 256 3.15 -11.46 -14.86
N VAL A 257 4.40 -11.63 -14.45
CA VAL A 257 5.50 -12.11 -15.30
C VAL A 257 5.46 -13.65 -15.26
N PRO A 258 5.79 -14.39 -16.34
CA PRO A 258 5.56 -15.83 -16.41
C PRO A 258 6.21 -16.70 -15.30
N ARG A 259 7.02 -16.12 -14.40
CA ARG A 259 7.88 -16.83 -13.43
C ARG A 259 7.95 -16.19 -12.04
N ILE A 260 7.27 -15.05 -11.82
CA ILE A 260 7.14 -14.40 -10.50
C ILE A 260 5.68 -13.97 -10.36
N ALA A 261 4.95 -14.63 -9.47
CA ALA A 261 3.55 -14.32 -9.24
C ALA A 261 3.41 -12.92 -8.61
N GLY A 262 2.41 -12.16 -9.07
CA GLY A 262 1.82 -11.01 -8.39
C GLY A 262 2.75 -10.10 -7.58
N ASN A 263 3.12 -8.97 -8.15
CA ASN A 263 4.07 -8.09 -7.48
C ASN A 263 3.34 -7.08 -6.56
N VAL A 264 2.63 -7.57 -5.53
CA VAL A 264 2.15 -6.72 -4.41
C VAL A 264 3.32 -6.02 -3.70
N ILE A 265 4.54 -6.54 -3.87
CA ILE A 265 5.77 -5.91 -3.39
C ILE A 265 5.98 -4.53 -4.03
N VAL A 266 5.59 -4.28 -5.29
CA VAL A 266 5.74 -2.94 -5.91
C VAL A 266 4.90 -1.86 -5.23
N PRO A 267 3.55 -1.99 -5.12
CA PRO A 267 2.76 -1.01 -4.39
C PRO A 267 3.17 -0.97 -2.92
N PHE A 268 3.56 -2.09 -2.29
CA PHE A 268 4.06 -2.11 -0.92
C PHE A 268 5.30 -1.25 -0.74
N LEU A 269 6.35 -1.44 -1.54
CA LEU A 269 7.57 -0.63 -1.42
C LEU A 269 7.31 0.84 -1.75
N SER A 270 6.43 1.13 -2.71
CA SER A 270 6.00 2.50 -2.99
C SER A 270 5.25 3.11 -1.82
N HIS A 271 4.40 2.34 -1.13
CA HIS A 271 3.73 2.74 0.10
C HIS A 271 4.73 3.05 1.21
N VAL A 272 5.69 2.16 1.45
CA VAL A 272 6.75 2.38 2.45
C VAL A 272 7.51 3.66 2.14
N PHE A 273 7.86 3.91 0.87
CA PHE A 273 8.52 5.13 0.45
C PHE A 273 7.66 6.38 0.73
N CYS A 274 6.37 6.35 0.38
CA CYS A 274 5.43 7.42 0.70
C CYS A 274 5.37 7.69 2.22
N ASN A 275 5.36 6.65 3.04
CA ASN A 275 5.34 6.79 4.50
C ASN A 275 6.65 7.35 5.05
N VAL A 276 7.79 6.97 4.48
CA VAL A 276 9.10 7.52 4.86
C VAL A 276 9.20 9.01 4.55
N MET A 277 8.68 9.44 3.39
CA MET A 277 8.70 10.84 2.98
C MET A 277 7.60 11.68 3.65
N GLY A 278 6.48 11.05 4.01
CA GLY A 278 5.32 11.73 4.59
C GLY A 278 4.56 12.58 3.56
N LEU A 279 3.76 13.53 4.06
CA LEU A 279 3.13 14.53 3.21
C LEU A 279 4.09 15.71 3.00
N PRO A 280 4.17 16.30 1.80
CA PRO A 280 4.98 17.49 1.58
C PRO A 280 4.48 18.66 2.44
N ASP A 281 5.32 19.14 3.38
CA ASP A 281 5.07 20.35 4.15
C ASP A 281 5.84 21.53 3.54
N LEU A 282 5.22 22.17 2.54
CA LEU A 282 5.83 23.27 1.82
C LEU A 282 6.05 24.49 2.73
N PHE A 283 5.14 24.76 3.67
CA PHE A 283 5.23 25.91 4.56
C PHE A 283 6.42 25.77 5.50
N HIS A 284 6.54 24.63 6.17
CA HIS A 284 7.67 24.36 7.06
C HIS A 284 9.01 24.37 6.31
N ALA A 285 9.06 23.82 5.10
CA ALA A 285 10.26 23.84 4.27
C ALA A 285 10.68 25.27 3.88
N GLU A 286 9.73 26.14 3.54
CA GLU A 286 9.98 27.53 3.19
C GLU A 286 10.39 28.39 4.40
N GLU A 287 9.89 28.08 5.59
CA GLU A 287 10.31 28.71 6.85
C GLU A 287 11.74 28.30 7.23
N THR A 288 12.07 27.02 7.08
CA THR A 288 13.40 26.48 7.40
C THR A 288 14.46 26.99 6.41
N HIS A 289 14.11 27.12 5.13
CA HIS A 289 15.02 27.55 4.07
C HIS A 289 14.51 28.81 3.33
N PRO A 290 14.49 29.99 4.00
CA PRO A 290 13.85 31.18 3.46
C PRO A 290 14.51 31.72 2.18
N GLN A 291 15.80 31.42 1.98
CA GLN A 291 16.55 31.80 0.77
C GLN A 291 16.34 30.84 -0.41
N ARG A 292 15.67 29.70 -0.19
CA ARG A 292 15.52 28.64 -1.21
C ARG A 292 14.07 28.37 -1.61
N LYS A 293 13.12 29.21 -1.16
CA LYS A 293 11.68 29.07 -1.42
C LYS A 293 11.34 28.80 -2.89
N LEU A 294 11.88 29.62 -3.81
CA LEU A 294 11.65 29.42 -5.25
C LEU A 294 12.13 28.04 -5.72
N SER A 295 13.35 27.65 -5.35
CA SER A 295 13.88 26.34 -5.73
C SER A 295 13.10 25.16 -5.13
N ILE A 296 12.57 25.30 -3.90
CA ILE A 296 11.73 24.30 -3.26
C ILE A 296 10.40 24.15 -4.03
N ARG A 297 9.74 25.26 -4.35
CA ARG A 297 8.50 25.24 -5.16
C ARG A 297 8.75 24.63 -6.54
N MET A 298 9.84 25.02 -7.20
CA MET A 298 10.21 24.48 -8.50
C MET A 298 10.50 22.97 -8.43
N ALA A 299 11.14 22.48 -7.36
CA ALA A 299 11.38 21.05 -7.17
C ALA A 299 10.08 20.25 -7.02
N HIS A 300 9.07 20.78 -6.31
CA HIS A 300 7.75 20.15 -6.22
C HIS A 300 7.05 20.12 -7.59
N LEU A 301 6.99 21.26 -8.28
CA LEU A 301 6.33 21.36 -9.59
C LEU A 301 7.02 20.49 -10.65
N ALA A 302 8.36 20.52 -10.70
CA ALA A 302 9.14 19.69 -11.60
C ALA A 302 8.95 18.19 -11.28
N GLY A 303 8.90 17.82 -10.00
CA GLY A 303 8.61 16.46 -9.57
C GLY A 303 7.24 15.96 -10.03
N ILE A 304 6.20 16.76 -9.86
CA ILE A 304 4.84 16.45 -10.35
C ILE A 304 4.81 16.34 -11.87
N ALA A 305 5.40 17.31 -12.58
CA ALA A 305 5.45 17.29 -14.04
C ALA A 305 6.21 16.07 -14.58
N ALA A 306 7.33 15.72 -13.96
CA ALA A 306 8.10 14.52 -14.29
C ALA A 306 7.31 13.25 -13.98
N PHE A 307 6.65 13.16 -12.82
CA PHE A 307 5.79 12.03 -12.47
C PHE A 307 4.73 11.81 -13.56
N VAL A 308 3.97 12.84 -13.94
CA VAL A 308 2.93 12.75 -14.97
C VAL A 308 3.53 12.38 -16.33
N GLY A 309 4.62 13.03 -16.75
CA GLY A 309 5.25 12.80 -18.05
C GLY A 309 5.88 11.41 -18.21
N PHE A 310 6.44 10.86 -17.12
CA PHE A 310 7.08 9.56 -17.12
C PHE A 310 6.18 8.41 -16.66
N PHE A 311 5.01 8.69 -16.07
CA PHE A 311 4.08 7.69 -15.54
C PHE A 311 3.85 6.53 -16.51
N GLY A 312 3.42 6.86 -17.72
CA GLY A 312 3.10 5.86 -18.75
C GLY A 312 4.30 5.12 -19.31
N ARG A 313 5.53 5.65 -19.17
CA ARG A 313 6.77 5.05 -19.66
C ARG A 313 7.40 4.13 -18.62
N LEU A 314 7.51 4.60 -17.37
CA LEU A 314 8.16 3.88 -16.26
C LEU A 314 7.29 2.78 -15.65
N THR A 315 6.01 2.71 -16.03
CA THR A 315 5.11 1.63 -15.61
C THR A 315 4.72 0.71 -16.77
N ARG A 316 5.37 0.78 -17.94
CA ARG A 316 5.01 -0.08 -19.08
C ARG A 316 5.22 -1.55 -18.71
N PRO A 317 4.20 -2.42 -18.89
CA PRO A 317 4.34 -3.84 -18.56
C PRO A 317 5.51 -4.54 -19.26
N THR A 318 5.86 -4.12 -20.48
CA THR A 318 6.97 -4.68 -21.24
C THR A 318 8.34 -4.48 -20.58
N LEU A 319 8.50 -3.46 -19.74
CA LEU A 319 9.74 -3.25 -18.96
C LEU A 319 9.95 -4.34 -17.90
N PHE A 320 8.89 -5.10 -17.59
CA PHE A 320 8.87 -6.09 -16.53
C PHE A 320 8.68 -7.52 -17.07
N GLY A 321 8.60 -7.71 -18.40
CA GLY A 321 8.30 -9.02 -19.01
C GLY A 321 6.81 -9.24 -19.32
N GLY A 322 5.98 -8.20 -19.26
CA GLY A 322 4.54 -8.23 -19.52
C GLY A 322 3.69 -8.16 -18.25
N SER A 323 2.38 -8.11 -18.43
CA SER A 323 1.41 -8.26 -17.34
C SER A 323 0.16 -8.96 -17.84
N ALA A 324 -0.17 -10.12 -17.27
CA ALA A 324 -1.42 -10.82 -17.58
C ALA A 324 -2.64 -10.06 -17.03
N LEU A 325 -2.47 -9.30 -15.93
CA LEU A 325 -3.52 -8.46 -15.37
C LEU A 325 -3.83 -7.22 -16.22
N TRP A 326 -2.92 -6.85 -17.13
CA TRP A 326 -3.04 -5.69 -18.01
C TRP A 326 -3.52 -6.03 -19.43
N GLN A 327 -3.44 -7.30 -19.86
CA GLN A 327 -3.77 -7.75 -21.23
C GLN A 327 -5.27 -7.93 -21.51
N GLN A 328 -6.15 -7.58 -20.56
CA GLN A 328 -7.62 -7.55 -20.75
C GLN A 328 -8.10 -6.23 -21.32
#